data_AF-A0A6V7PIC1-F1
#
_entry.id   AF-A0A6V7PIC1-F1
#
_cell.length_a   1.000
_cell.length_b   1.000
_cell.length_c   1.000
_cell.angle_alpha   90.00
_cell.angle_beta   90.00
_cell.angle_gamma   90.00
#
_symmetry.space_group_name_H-M   'P 1'
#
loop_
_entity.id
_entity.type
_entity.pdbx_description
1 polymer ?
#
loop_
_entity_poly.entity_id
_entity_poly.type
_entity_poly.pdbx_seq_one_letter_code
_entity_poly.pdbx_strand_id
1 'polypeptide(L)'
;MEIGWFRVCGEVHVGRIPHRIRSCDVAGSSPTKEHVWVKGGIEHVLPHVESFHLYDRLGRAVSHEERLQVDRIPAIVELCVQAGVDIPEYPTKRRKFPVYSIAGEMIDFERKFPRDYSSGKDIEPFGFWRRKKKEGDCDSEPFSSDDDAQDIAIKGMHAWENMRSGALKLMKKYPVQTCGFCPEVQVGPKGHRARICQSYKHQMRAGQHAWQEATIDDLVPPVYVWHVPEQQNNDPLVDELRSYYGKLPAAVELFAQAGAKVGEEYSRVMREDVAVPKLDEEKLAV
;
A
#
# COMPACT_ATOMS: atom_id res chain seq x y z
N MET A 1 -20.47 8.59 7.55
CA MET A 1 -19.33 8.70 6.62
C MET A 1 -19.30 7.41 5.83
N GLU A 2 -19.18 7.50 4.51
CA GLU A 2 -19.16 6.32 3.65
C GLU A 2 -17.97 6.40 2.68
N ILE A 3 -17.52 5.22 2.25
CA ILE A 3 -16.55 5.09 1.15
C ILE A 3 -17.38 4.82 -0.09
N GLY A 4 -17.30 5.71 -1.06
CA GLY A 4 -17.80 5.52 -2.41
C GLY A 4 -16.67 5.03 -3.32
N TRP A 5 -17.00 4.14 -4.25
CA TRP A 5 -16.07 3.69 -5.28
C TRP A 5 -16.78 3.62 -6.63
N PHE A 6 -16.05 3.91 -7.71
CA PHE A 6 -16.56 3.70 -9.06
C PHE A 6 -15.82 2.61 -9.82
N ARG A 7 -16.57 1.57 -10.19
CA ARG A 7 -16.07 0.36 -10.88
C ARG A 7 -15.29 0.61 -12.17
N VAL A 8 -15.65 1.66 -12.90
CA VAL A 8 -15.14 1.88 -14.26
C VAL A 8 -13.73 2.46 -14.24
N CYS A 9 -13.51 3.57 -13.52
CA CYS A 9 -12.21 4.24 -13.43
C CYS A 9 -11.42 3.93 -12.16
N GLY A 10 -12.04 3.29 -11.16
CA GLY A 10 -11.43 3.03 -9.87
C GLY A 10 -11.39 4.23 -8.93
N GLU A 11 -12.02 5.36 -9.28
CA GLU A 11 -12.04 6.56 -8.42
C GLU A 11 -12.77 6.26 -7.10
N VAL A 12 -12.26 6.87 -6.03
CA VAL A 12 -12.74 6.68 -4.66
C VAL A 12 -13.22 8.02 -4.14
N HIS A 13 -14.30 7.99 -3.39
CA HIS A 13 -14.84 9.12 -2.64
C HIS A 13 -14.90 8.74 -1.16
N VAL A 14 -14.55 9.68 -0.29
CA VAL A 14 -14.73 9.54 1.15
C VAL A 14 -15.56 10.73 1.62
N GLY A 15 -16.69 10.46 2.27
CA GLY A 15 -17.60 11.51 2.72
C GLY A 15 -19.03 11.03 2.91
N ARG A 16 -19.94 11.95 3.23
CA ARG A 16 -21.38 11.65 3.28
C ARG A 16 -22.06 11.83 1.93
N ILE A 17 -21.58 12.81 1.15
CA ILE A 17 -22.18 13.22 -0.11
C ILE A 17 -21.13 13.06 -1.21
N PRO A 18 -21.37 12.18 -2.19
CA PRO A 18 -20.44 12.00 -3.29
C PRO A 18 -20.31 13.26 -4.15
N HIS A 19 -19.10 13.50 -4.65
CA HIS A 19 -18.86 14.61 -5.58
C HIS A 19 -19.49 14.37 -6.95
N ARG A 20 -19.70 15.48 -7.67
CA ARG A 20 -20.21 15.54 -9.05
C ARG A 20 -19.14 15.95 -10.07
N ILE A 21 -17.86 15.90 -9.65
CA ILE A 21 -16.72 16.19 -10.52
C ILE A 21 -16.66 15.17 -11.68
N ARG A 22 -16.49 15.68 -12.90
CA ARG A 22 -16.51 14.94 -14.16
C ARG A 22 -15.09 14.48 -14.55
N SER A 23 -14.49 13.66 -13.70
CA SER A 23 -13.11 13.16 -13.84
C SER A 23 -13.00 11.76 -14.48
N CYS A 24 -14.10 11.12 -14.85
CA CYS A 24 -14.06 9.76 -15.39
C CYS A 24 -13.55 9.74 -16.83
N ASP A 25 -12.27 9.40 -17.02
CA ASP A 25 -11.59 9.45 -18.33
C ASP A 25 -10.95 8.11 -18.73
N VAL A 26 -11.74 7.04 -18.67
CA VAL A 26 -11.30 5.68 -19.03
C VAL A 26 -12.24 5.04 -20.06
N ALA A 27 -11.80 3.95 -20.68
CA ALA A 27 -12.66 3.18 -21.58
C ALA A 27 -13.89 2.66 -20.80
N GLY A 28 -15.10 2.98 -21.29
CA GLY A 28 -16.36 2.62 -20.64
C GLY A 28 -16.98 3.73 -19.78
N SER A 29 -16.34 4.91 -19.69
CA SER A 29 -16.93 6.09 -19.05
C SER A 29 -18.18 6.59 -19.78
N SER A 30 -19.12 7.16 -19.01
CA SER A 30 -20.27 7.89 -19.56
C SER A 30 -19.80 9.07 -20.44
N PRO A 31 -20.57 9.47 -21.48
CA PRO A 31 -20.32 10.72 -22.21
C PRO A 31 -20.25 11.96 -21.32
N THR A 32 -20.95 11.95 -20.17
CA THR A 32 -20.93 13.05 -19.19
C THR A 32 -19.68 13.04 -18.30
N LYS A 33 -18.86 11.98 -18.36
CA LYS A 33 -17.70 11.74 -17.47
C LYS A 33 -18.04 11.73 -15.97
N GLU A 34 -19.31 11.56 -15.63
CA GLU A 34 -19.80 11.43 -14.26
C GLU A 34 -19.59 10.02 -13.71
N HIS A 35 -19.58 9.93 -12.38
CA HIS A 35 -19.41 8.70 -11.61
C HIS A 35 -20.76 8.19 -11.10
N VAL A 36 -20.99 6.87 -11.18
CA VAL A 36 -22.13 6.21 -10.53
C VAL A 36 -21.62 5.43 -9.33
N TRP A 37 -21.62 6.08 -8.17
CA TRP A 37 -21.00 5.57 -6.95
C TRP A 37 -21.67 4.31 -6.42
N VAL A 38 -20.84 3.35 -6.02
CA VAL A 38 -21.25 2.18 -5.22
C VAL A 38 -20.51 2.18 -3.90
N LYS A 39 -21.02 1.43 -2.91
CA LYS A 39 -20.35 1.26 -1.62
C LYS A 39 -18.98 0.60 -1.81
N GLY A 40 -17.92 1.28 -1.38
CA GLY A 40 -16.55 0.77 -1.35
C GLY A 40 -16.16 0.20 0.01
N GLY A 41 -15.17 -0.70 0.00
CA GLY A 41 -14.49 -1.24 1.18
C GLY A 41 -13.11 -0.64 1.45
N ILE A 42 -12.47 -1.09 2.52
CA ILE A 42 -11.15 -0.61 2.98
C ILE A 42 -10.04 -0.82 1.94
N GLU A 43 -10.15 -1.85 1.11
CA GLU A 43 -9.23 -2.18 0.02
C GLU A 43 -9.14 -1.09 -1.05
N HIS A 44 -10.16 -0.24 -1.17
CA HIS A 44 -10.16 0.91 -2.08
C HIS A 44 -9.46 2.13 -1.46
N VAL A 45 -9.45 2.23 -0.13
CA VAL A 45 -8.80 3.32 0.62
C VAL A 45 -7.33 3.00 0.84
N LEU A 46 -7.04 1.73 1.15
CA LEU A 46 -5.73 1.17 1.46
C LEU A 46 -5.48 -0.06 0.58
N PRO A 47 -5.11 0.14 -0.70
CA PRO A 47 -4.77 -0.96 -1.58
C PRO A 47 -3.53 -1.68 -1.06
N HIS A 48 -3.61 -3.01 -1.00
CA HIS A 48 -2.52 -3.85 -0.52
C HIS A 48 -1.54 -4.11 -1.66
N VAL A 49 -0.26 -3.82 -1.41
CA VAL A 49 0.83 -4.25 -2.28
C VAL A 49 1.45 -5.50 -1.66
N GLU A 50 1.60 -6.54 -2.45
CA GLU A 50 2.16 -7.81 -1.99
C GLU A 50 3.62 -7.98 -2.43
N SER A 51 4.38 -8.75 -1.66
CA SER A 51 5.72 -9.22 -1.97
C SER A 51 5.78 -10.73 -1.71
N PHE A 52 6.63 -11.45 -2.46
CA PHE A 52 6.95 -12.82 -2.05
C PHE A 52 7.69 -12.79 -0.72
N HIS A 53 7.29 -13.67 0.18
CA HIS A 53 7.96 -13.87 1.46
C HIS A 53 9.30 -14.59 1.24
N LEU A 54 10.38 -14.04 1.79
CA LEU A 54 11.72 -14.62 1.69
C LEU A 54 12.17 -15.21 3.03
N TYR A 55 12.15 -16.54 3.14
CA TYR A 55 12.78 -17.23 4.27
C TYR A 55 14.26 -16.82 4.40
N ASP A 56 15.00 -16.84 3.29
CA ASP A 56 16.37 -16.33 3.24
C ASP A 56 16.52 -15.20 2.21
N ARG A 57 16.55 -13.95 2.68
CA ARG A 57 16.72 -12.75 1.85
C ARG A 57 18.02 -12.69 1.04
N LEU A 58 19.06 -13.38 1.51
CA LEU A 58 20.35 -13.43 0.81
C LEU A 58 20.38 -14.57 -0.22
N GLY A 59 19.41 -15.48 -0.15
CA GLY A 59 19.27 -16.61 -1.04
C GLY A 59 18.97 -16.22 -2.49
N ARG A 60 18.54 -17.23 -3.25
CA ARG A 60 18.11 -17.03 -4.64
C ARG A 60 16.75 -16.36 -4.69
N ALA A 61 16.53 -15.56 -5.73
CA ALA A 61 15.23 -14.97 -6.01
C ALA A 61 14.19 -16.06 -6.36
N VAL A 62 12.92 -15.81 -5.98
CA VAL A 62 11.78 -16.68 -6.30
C VAL A 62 11.65 -16.83 -7.83
N SER A 63 11.65 -18.06 -8.32
CA SER A 63 11.56 -18.40 -9.73
C SER A 63 10.10 -18.37 -10.23
N HIS A 64 9.92 -18.48 -11.54
CA HIS A 64 8.56 -18.53 -12.10
C HIS A 64 7.85 -19.84 -11.77
N GLU A 65 8.58 -20.95 -11.71
CA GLU A 65 8.06 -22.30 -11.49
C GLU A 65 7.51 -22.46 -10.07
N GLU A 66 8.16 -21.83 -9.08
CA GLU A 66 7.80 -21.94 -7.67
C GLU A 66 6.89 -20.80 -7.16
N ARG A 67 6.50 -19.86 -8.03
CA ARG A 67 5.68 -18.68 -7.65
C ARG A 67 4.36 -19.02 -6.95
N LEU A 68 3.83 -20.22 -7.19
CA LEU A 68 2.58 -20.70 -6.60
C LEU A 68 2.82 -21.47 -5.28
N GLN A 69 4.08 -21.73 -4.94
CA GLN A 69 4.50 -22.47 -3.75
C GLN A 69 5.06 -21.56 -2.66
N VAL A 70 5.44 -20.34 -3.03
CA VAL A 70 5.95 -19.30 -2.12
C VAL A 70 4.81 -18.35 -1.79
N ASP A 71 4.62 -18.08 -0.50
CA ASP A 71 3.56 -17.21 -0.02
C ASP A 71 3.83 -15.75 -0.42
N ARG A 72 2.73 -15.04 -0.67
CA ARG A 72 2.73 -13.59 -0.87
C ARG A 72 2.11 -12.96 0.35
N ILE A 73 2.78 -11.95 0.89
CA ILE A 73 2.33 -11.21 2.07
C ILE A 73 2.37 -9.72 1.78
N PRO A 74 1.65 -8.87 2.54
CA PRO A 74 1.74 -7.43 2.36
C PRO A 74 3.19 -6.97 2.43
N ALA A 75 3.65 -6.19 1.45
CA ALA A 75 5.05 -5.82 1.29
C ALA A 75 5.58 -5.07 2.51
N ILE A 76 4.74 -4.28 3.19
CA ILE A 76 5.11 -3.63 4.45
C ILE A 76 5.34 -4.64 5.59
N VAL A 77 4.58 -5.73 5.64
CA VAL A 77 4.76 -6.81 6.61
C VAL A 77 6.07 -7.55 6.29
N GLU A 78 6.33 -7.86 5.02
CA GLU A 78 7.61 -8.45 4.61
C GLU A 78 8.79 -7.54 4.98
N LEU A 79 8.67 -6.22 4.78
CA LEU A 79 9.70 -5.26 5.17
C LEU A 79 9.98 -5.31 6.68
N CYS A 80 8.94 -5.37 7.52
CA CYS A 80 9.08 -5.53 8.96
C CYS A 80 9.74 -6.88 9.33
N VAL A 81 9.33 -7.97 8.68
CA VAL A 81 9.90 -9.31 8.89
C VAL A 81 11.38 -9.34 8.54
N GLN A 82 11.76 -8.75 7.41
CA GLN A 82 13.16 -8.63 7.00
C GLN A 82 13.95 -7.68 7.90
N ALA A 83 13.27 -6.74 8.56
CA ALA A 83 13.85 -5.81 9.51
C ALA A 83 14.09 -6.38 10.92
N GLY A 84 13.61 -7.60 11.19
CA GLY A 84 13.82 -8.31 12.44
C GLY A 84 12.57 -8.52 13.28
N VAL A 85 11.38 -8.15 12.80
CA VAL A 85 10.13 -8.55 13.44
C VAL A 85 9.93 -10.05 13.21
N ASP A 86 9.77 -10.80 14.28
CA ASP A 86 9.50 -12.23 14.20
C ASP A 86 7.99 -12.46 14.22
N ILE A 87 7.45 -12.86 13.08
CA ILE A 87 6.05 -13.27 12.93
C ILE A 87 6.06 -14.79 12.79
N PRO A 88 5.48 -15.56 13.73
CA PRO A 88 5.44 -17.02 13.65
C PRO A 88 4.84 -17.53 12.34
N GLU A 89 3.97 -16.74 11.73
CA GLU A 89 3.35 -17.01 10.43
C GLU A 89 4.31 -16.90 9.24
N TYR A 90 5.37 -16.09 9.37
CA TYR A 90 6.28 -15.74 8.28
C TYR A 90 7.73 -15.86 8.77
N PRO A 91 8.21 -17.11 9.01
CA PRO A 91 9.54 -17.33 9.56
C PRO A 91 10.62 -16.94 8.56
N THR A 92 11.74 -16.43 9.07
CA THR A 92 12.87 -16.04 8.23
C THR A 92 14.18 -16.33 8.94
N LYS A 93 15.18 -16.72 8.16
CA LYS A 93 16.49 -17.15 8.65
C LYS A 93 17.24 -15.98 9.29
N ARG A 94 17.41 -16.06 10.62
CA ARG A 94 18.22 -15.12 11.41
C ARG A 94 19.65 -15.66 11.56
N ARG A 95 20.60 -15.06 10.85
CA ARG A 95 22.00 -15.49 10.90
C ARG A 95 22.71 -14.92 12.11
N LYS A 96 23.37 -15.80 12.87
CA LYS A 96 24.29 -15.42 13.97
C LYS A 96 25.73 -15.27 13.51
N PHE A 97 26.07 -15.87 12.37
CA PHE A 97 27.39 -15.86 11.77
C PHE A 97 27.41 -14.99 10.50
N PRO A 98 28.55 -14.33 10.20
CA PRO A 98 28.67 -13.51 9.01
C PRO A 98 28.60 -14.35 7.72
N VAL A 99 28.10 -13.71 6.67
CA VAL A 99 28.08 -14.25 5.30
C VAL A 99 29.00 -13.39 4.45
N TYR A 100 29.85 -14.04 3.66
CA TYR A 100 30.76 -13.36 2.74
C TYR A 100 30.43 -13.73 1.30
N SER A 101 30.54 -12.75 0.41
CA SER A 101 30.54 -12.98 -1.04
C SER A 101 31.99 -13.03 -1.49
N ILE A 102 32.47 -14.21 -1.88
CA ILE A 102 33.82 -14.41 -2.42
C ILE A 102 33.66 -14.83 -3.88
N ALA A 103 34.15 -14.00 -4.81
CA ALA A 103 34.04 -14.23 -6.25
C ALA A 103 32.59 -14.49 -6.75
N GLY A 104 31.58 -13.90 -6.09
CA GLY A 104 30.16 -14.09 -6.43
C GLY A 104 29.52 -15.33 -5.80
N GLU A 105 30.30 -16.19 -5.14
CA GLU A 105 29.81 -17.29 -4.33
C GLU A 105 29.55 -16.84 -2.89
N MET A 106 28.37 -17.19 -2.38
CA MET A 106 27.98 -16.87 -1.02
C MET A 106 28.46 -17.95 -0.06
N ILE A 107 29.41 -17.60 0.80
CA ILE A 107 29.92 -18.48 1.85
C ILE A 107 29.22 -18.12 3.15
N ASP A 108 28.30 -18.99 3.55
CA ASP A 108 27.60 -18.93 4.83
C ASP A 108 28.41 -19.70 5.89
N PHE A 109 29.00 -18.99 6.86
CA PHE A 109 29.85 -19.61 7.89
C PHE A 109 29.05 -20.44 8.90
N GLU A 110 27.73 -20.29 8.94
CA GLU A 110 26.86 -21.18 9.70
C GLU A 110 26.90 -22.62 9.15
N ARG A 111 27.08 -22.80 7.83
CA ARG A 111 27.24 -24.12 7.20
C ARG A 111 28.54 -24.83 7.58
N LYS A 112 29.58 -24.11 8.03
CA LYS A 112 30.88 -24.70 8.42
C LYS A 112 30.89 -25.30 9.83
N PHE A 113 29.88 -25.02 10.66
CA PHE A 113 29.71 -25.61 11.99
C PHE A 113 28.37 -26.36 12.05
N PRO A 114 28.33 -27.66 11.68
CA PRO A 114 27.07 -28.36 11.54
C PRO A 114 26.38 -28.55 12.90
N ARG A 115 25.18 -27.98 13.04
CA ARG A 115 24.07 -28.62 13.74
C ARG A 115 23.04 -28.93 12.67
N ASP A 116 22.99 -30.19 12.26
CA ASP A 116 22.01 -30.85 11.39
C ASP A 116 21.03 -29.92 10.66
N TYR A 117 21.40 -29.45 9.47
CA TYR A 117 20.44 -28.81 8.57
C TYR A 117 20.80 -29.11 7.11
N SER A 118 19.87 -29.78 6.43
CA SER A 118 20.06 -30.38 5.10
C SER A 118 20.40 -29.35 4.04
N SER A 119 21.50 -29.58 3.32
CA SER A 119 21.87 -28.86 2.12
C SER A 119 20.89 -29.20 0.98
N GLY A 120 20.25 -28.19 0.37
CA GLY A 120 19.52 -28.37 -0.89
C GLY A 120 18.12 -27.77 -1.01
N LYS A 121 17.57 -27.13 0.03
CA LYS A 121 16.26 -26.43 -0.03
C LYS A 121 16.38 -25.01 0.51
N ASP A 122 17.11 -24.13 -0.18
CA ASP A 122 17.32 -22.74 0.26
C ASP A 122 16.05 -21.87 0.18
N ILE A 123 14.98 -22.42 -0.36
CA ILE A 123 13.62 -21.92 -0.24
C ILE A 123 12.87 -23.06 0.43
N GLU A 124 12.19 -22.79 1.54
CA GLU A 124 11.15 -23.68 2.05
C GLU A 124 9.86 -23.28 1.34
N PRO A 125 9.45 -23.96 0.25
CA PRO A 125 8.10 -23.80 -0.26
C PRO A 125 7.19 -24.59 0.69
N PHE A 126 5.95 -24.14 0.83
CA PHE A 126 4.86 -24.83 1.56
C PHE A 126 4.74 -24.59 3.07
N GLY A 127 3.48 -24.31 3.46
CA GLY A 127 2.95 -24.65 4.78
C GLY A 127 1.81 -23.77 5.27
N PHE A 128 1.75 -22.50 4.86
CA PHE A 128 1.00 -21.52 5.64
C PHE A 128 -0.50 -21.44 5.35
N TRP A 129 -0.95 -21.83 4.16
CA TRP A 129 -2.36 -21.93 3.80
C TRP A 129 -3.20 -22.87 4.70
N ARG A 130 -2.57 -23.73 5.51
CA ARG A 130 -3.27 -24.63 6.46
C ARG A 130 -3.49 -24.05 7.84
N ARG A 131 -2.81 -22.97 8.23
CA ARG A 131 -3.08 -22.28 9.50
C ARG A 131 -4.04 -21.13 9.23
N LYS A 132 -5.25 -21.48 8.79
CA LYS A 132 -6.36 -20.54 8.78
C LYS A 132 -6.48 -20.00 10.20
N LYS A 133 -6.23 -18.71 10.37
CA LYS A 133 -6.33 -17.99 11.64
C LYS A 133 -7.63 -18.41 12.32
N LYS A 134 -7.57 -18.89 13.58
CA LYS A 134 -8.76 -18.82 14.43
C LYS A 134 -9.11 -17.33 14.49
N GLU A 135 -10.36 -16.99 14.18
CA GLU A 135 -10.90 -15.66 14.46
C GLU A 135 -10.62 -15.36 15.94
N GLY A 136 -9.67 -14.47 16.24
CA GLY A 136 -9.33 -14.14 17.63
C GLY A 136 -7.94 -13.55 17.89
N ASP A 137 -6.91 -13.85 17.08
CA ASP A 137 -5.54 -13.41 17.38
C ASP A 137 -5.20 -12.08 16.67
N CYS A 138 -5.72 -11.01 17.24
CA CYS A 138 -5.35 -9.64 16.95
C CYS A 138 -4.73 -9.12 18.26
N ASP A 139 -3.41 -9.06 18.33
CA ASP A 139 -2.67 -8.41 19.45
C ASP A 139 -2.88 -6.89 19.50
N SER A 140 -3.81 -6.36 18.71
CA SER A 140 -4.26 -4.98 18.89
C SER A 140 -5.23 -5.01 20.07
N GLU A 141 -4.97 -4.19 21.09
CA GLU A 141 -5.99 -3.84 22.08
C GLU A 141 -7.28 -3.52 21.30
N PRO A 142 -8.39 -4.26 21.53
CA PRO A 142 -9.64 -3.94 20.89
C PRO A 142 -9.96 -2.48 21.18
N PHE A 143 -10.41 -1.74 20.17
CA PHE A 143 -10.98 -0.42 20.43
C PHE A 143 -12.05 -0.59 21.52
N SER A 144 -11.94 0.20 22.59
CA SER A 144 -12.93 0.18 23.66
C SER A 144 -14.29 0.46 23.03
N SER A 145 -15.34 -0.21 23.48
CA SER A 145 -16.71 0.09 23.03
C SER A 145 -17.14 1.53 23.36
N ASP A 146 -16.38 2.22 24.20
CA ASP A 146 -16.56 3.63 24.58
C ASP A 146 -15.69 4.63 23.76
N ASP A 147 -14.77 4.17 22.91
CA ASP A 147 -13.97 5.09 22.08
C ASP A 147 -14.90 5.75 21.03
N ASP A 148 -15.00 7.09 21.06
CA ASP A 148 -15.73 7.83 20.03
C ASP A 148 -15.02 7.66 18.67
N ALA A 149 -15.78 7.80 17.57
CA ALA A 149 -15.26 7.75 16.21
C ALA A 149 -14.09 8.73 16.01
N GLN A 150 -14.10 9.86 16.71
CA GLN A 150 -13.02 10.84 16.70
C GLN A 150 -11.72 10.29 17.33
N ASP A 151 -11.81 9.58 18.45
CA ASP A 151 -10.64 8.98 19.10
C ASP A 151 -10.01 7.89 18.22
N ILE A 152 -10.84 7.07 17.58
CA ILE A 152 -10.40 6.07 16.60
C ILE A 152 -9.70 6.74 15.42
N ALA A 153 -10.24 7.86 14.92
CA ALA A 153 -9.67 8.60 13.81
C ALA A 153 -8.31 9.23 14.16
N ILE A 154 -8.16 9.78 15.36
CA ILE A 154 -6.88 10.32 15.85
C ILE A 154 -5.84 9.21 15.96
N LYS A 155 -6.20 8.06 16.55
CA LYS A 155 -5.33 6.88 16.62
C LYS A 155 -4.95 6.39 15.21
N GLY A 156 -5.92 6.38 14.28
CA GLY A 156 -5.72 6.01 12.88
C GLY A 156 -4.75 6.92 12.13
N MET A 157 -4.88 8.25 12.31
CA MET A 157 -3.98 9.24 11.73
C MET A 157 -2.53 9.00 12.19
N HIS A 158 -2.32 8.85 13.50
CA HIS A 158 -1.01 8.54 14.04
C HIS A 158 -0.46 7.21 13.55
N ALA A 159 -1.30 6.17 13.43
CA ALA A 159 -0.89 4.88 12.89
C ALA A 159 -0.43 4.99 11.43
N TRP A 160 -1.16 5.75 10.61
CA TRP A 160 -0.82 6.01 9.20
C TRP A 160 0.54 6.73 9.06
N GLU A 161 0.75 7.81 9.81
CA GLU A 161 2.01 8.57 9.81
C GLU A 161 3.19 7.74 10.32
N ASN A 162 2.99 7.00 11.41
CA ASN A 162 4.00 6.11 11.97
C ASN A 162 4.36 4.99 11.01
N MET A 163 3.38 4.39 10.35
CA MET A 163 3.57 3.35 9.36
C MET A 163 4.41 3.87 8.17
N ARG A 164 4.02 5.00 7.57
CA ARG A 164 4.75 5.58 6.41
C ARG A 164 6.17 6.02 6.78
N SER A 165 6.32 6.73 7.90
CA SER A 165 7.63 7.22 8.35
C SER A 165 8.56 6.09 8.82
N GLY A 166 8.01 5.07 9.48
CA GLY A 166 8.72 3.87 9.88
C GLY A 166 9.19 3.06 8.67
N ALA A 167 8.30 2.81 7.71
CA ALA A 167 8.64 2.14 6.45
C ALA A 167 9.75 2.90 5.70
N LEU A 168 9.63 4.22 5.57
CA LEU A 168 10.67 5.05 4.93
C LEU A 168 12.04 4.91 5.61
N LYS A 169 12.08 4.83 6.95
CA LYS A 169 13.32 4.59 7.71
C LYS A 169 13.89 3.18 7.46
N LEU A 170 13.03 2.18 7.37
CA LEU A 170 13.44 0.79 7.10
C LEU A 170 13.99 0.64 5.67
N MET A 171 13.36 1.27 4.68
CA MET A 171 13.79 1.23 3.28
C MET A 171 15.22 1.77 3.07
N LYS A 172 15.70 2.66 3.94
CA LYS A 172 17.11 3.12 3.93
C LYS A 172 18.12 2.01 4.26
N LYS A 173 17.70 0.95 4.95
CA LYS A 173 18.56 -0.16 5.39
C LYS A 173 18.25 -1.47 4.67
N TYR A 174 16.97 -1.70 4.36
CA TYR A 174 16.48 -2.93 3.75
C TYR A 174 15.99 -2.60 2.35
N PRO A 175 16.65 -3.11 1.31
CA PRO A 175 16.29 -2.79 -0.07
C PRO A 175 14.89 -3.29 -0.39
N VAL A 176 14.15 -2.48 -1.12
CA VAL A 176 12.84 -2.81 -1.69
C VAL A 176 12.90 -2.48 -3.18
N GLN A 177 12.41 -3.41 -4.00
CA GLN A 177 12.41 -3.31 -5.45
C GLN A 177 10.97 -3.13 -5.93
N THR A 178 10.76 -2.25 -6.90
CA THR A 178 9.49 -2.08 -7.62
C THR A 178 9.71 -2.31 -9.11
N CYS A 179 8.69 -2.76 -9.83
CA CYS A 179 8.75 -2.86 -11.28
C CYS A 179 8.39 -1.51 -11.92
N GLY A 180 9.26 -0.97 -12.80
CA GLY A 180 8.98 0.31 -13.47
C GLY A 180 7.80 0.33 -14.46
N PHE A 181 7.06 -0.78 -14.60
CA PHE A 181 5.92 -0.88 -15.51
C PHE A 181 4.63 -1.33 -14.85
N CYS A 182 4.69 -2.09 -13.75
CA CYS A 182 3.51 -2.65 -13.09
C CYS A 182 3.66 -2.48 -11.58
N PRO A 183 2.57 -2.53 -10.80
CA PRO A 183 2.59 -2.29 -9.35
C PRO A 183 3.17 -3.47 -8.54
N GLU A 184 4.10 -4.23 -9.13
CA GLU A 184 4.74 -5.36 -8.46
C GLU A 184 5.90 -4.87 -7.59
N VAL A 185 5.93 -5.31 -6.34
CA VAL A 185 6.99 -4.99 -5.38
C VAL A 185 7.61 -6.26 -4.84
N GLN A 186 8.91 -6.23 -4.60
CA GLN A 186 9.64 -7.27 -3.89
C GLN A 186 10.52 -6.63 -2.82
N VAL A 187 10.28 -6.98 -1.56
CA VAL A 187 11.22 -6.65 -0.48
C VAL A 187 12.42 -7.60 -0.56
N GLY A 188 13.62 -7.03 -0.50
CA GLY A 188 14.87 -7.77 -0.60
C GLY A 188 15.84 -7.16 -1.61
N PRO A 189 17.10 -7.62 -1.60
CA PRO A 189 18.16 -7.07 -2.46
C PRO A 189 17.98 -7.39 -3.95
N LYS A 190 17.08 -8.33 -4.27
CA LYS A 190 16.82 -8.80 -5.63
C LYS A 190 15.32 -8.91 -5.82
N GLY A 191 14.83 -8.41 -6.95
CA GLY A 191 13.48 -8.70 -7.39
C GLY A 191 13.30 -10.18 -7.77
N HIS A 192 12.06 -10.67 -7.71
CA HIS A 192 11.77 -12.05 -8.10
C HIS A 192 11.94 -12.27 -9.61
N ARG A 193 12.07 -13.54 -10.01
CA ARG A 193 12.17 -13.99 -11.40
C ARG A 193 10.86 -14.54 -11.97
N ALA A 194 9.77 -14.49 -11.20
CA ALA A 194 8.45 -14.83 -11.71
C ALA A 194 8.08 -13.93 -12.91
N ARG A 195 7.71 -14.58 -14.02
CA ARG A 195 7.27 -13.92 -15.26
C ARG A 195 5.78 -13.57 -15.20
N ILE A 196 5.42 -12.63 -14.34
CA ILE A 196 4.03 -12.25 -14.07
C ILE A 196 3.72 -10.79 -14.40
N CYS A 197 4.66 -10.05 -15.01
CA CYS A 197 4.42 -8.69 -15.46
C CYS A 197 3.41 -8.70 -16.61
N GLN A 198 2.28 -8.02 -16.44
CA GLN A 198 1.21 -7.91 -17.46
C GLN A 198 1.14 -6.52 -18.10
N SER A 199 2.04 -5.61 -17.74
CA SER A 199 2.01 -4.23 -18.24
C SER A 199 2.37 -4.13 -19.73
N TYR A 200 2.34 -2.92 -20.27
CA TYR A 200 2.60 -2.61 -21.67
C TYR A 200 3.89 -3.28 -22.18
N LYS A 201 3.80 -3.87 -23.39
CA LYS A 201 4.88 -4.62 -24.04
C LYS A 201 5.47 -5.78 -23.22
N HIS A 202 4.73 -6.36 -22.27
CA HIS A 202 5.22 -7.53 -21.51
C HIS A 202 5.56 -8.74 -22.38
N GLN A 203 4.87 -8.94 -23.51
CA GLN A 203 5.16 -10.04 -24.45
C GLN A 203 6.59 -9.96 -25.01
N MET A 204 7.07 -8.75 -25.32
CA MET A 204 8.46 -8.53 -25.77
C MET A 204 9.48 -8.77 -24.66
N ARG A 205 9.06 -8.74 -23.39
CA ARG A 205 9.89 -8.98 -22.20
C ARG A 205 9.63 -10.36 -21.59
N ALA A 206 8.89 -11.24 -22.29
CA ALA A 206 8.50 -12.55 -21.80
C ALA A 206 7.90 -12.54 -20.37
N GLY A 207 7.12 -11.51 -20.04
CA GLY A 207 6.50 -11.35 -18.72
C GLY A 207 7.46 -10.98 -17.58
N GLN A 208 8.73 -10.67 -17.87
CA GLN A 208 9.72 -10.29 -16.85
C GLN A 208 9.46 -8.87 -16.30
N HIS A 209 10.01 -8.60 -15.12
CA HIS A 209 9.94 -7.29 -14.47
C HIS A 209 11.20 -6.47 -14.76
N ALA A 210 11.05 -5.15 -14.82
CA ALA A 210 12.16 -4.21 -14.86
C ALA A 210 12.30 -3.60 -13.47
N TRP A 211 13.13 -4.24 -12.64
CA TRP A 211 13.31 -3.87 -11.24
C TRP A 211 14.10 -2.57 -11.09
N GLN A 212 13.62 -1.71 -10.21
CA GLN A 212 14.27 -0.49 -9.75
C GLN A 212 14.05 -0.32 -8.25
N GLU A 213 14.77 0.63 -7.64
CA GLU A 213 14.56 0.96 -6.23
C GLU A 213 13.15 1.52 -6.00
N ALA A 214 12.46 0.99 -4.99
CA ALA A 214 11.10 1.41 -4.65
C ALA A 214 11.10 2.69 -3.82
N THR A 215 10.04 3.49 -3.97
CA THR A 215 9.69 4.60 -3.10
C THR A 215 8.64 4.20 -2.07
N ILE A 216 8.38 5.05 -1.08
CA ILE A 216 7.35 4.78 -0.08
C ILE A 216 5.96 4.63 -0.71
N ASP A 217 5.70 5.31 -1.82
CA ASP A 217 4.41 5.22 -2.52
C ASP A 217 4.30 3.95 -3.38
N ASP A 218 5.41 3.29 -3.72
CA ASP A 218 5.34 1.94 -4.30
C ASP A 218 4.96 0.90 -3.22
N LEU A 219 5.45 1.08 -2.00
CA LEU A 219 5.22 0.15 -0.88
C LEU A 219 3.85 0.36 -0.22
N VAL A 220 3.46 1.63 -0.04
CA VAL A 220 2.21 2.08 0.57
C VAL A 220 1.58 3.13 -0.35
N PRO A 221 0.96 2.69 -1.47
CA PRO A 221 0.39 3.60 -2.46
C PRO A 221 -0.75 4.43 -1.89
N PRO A 222 -0.64 5.77 -1.90
CA PRO A 222 -1.74 6.64 -1.50
C PRO A 222 -2.81 6.66 -2.60
N VAL A 223 -4.06 6.43 -2.22
CA VAL A 223 -5.22 6.66 -3.09
C VAL A 223 -5.70 8.09 -2.86
N TYR A 224 -5.54 8.99 -3.81
CA TYR A 224 -5.98 10.38 -3.63
C TYR A 224 -7.45 10.56 -3.94
N VAL A 225 -8.17 11.21 -3.02
CA VAL A 225 -9.57 11.59 -3.14
C VAL A 225 -9.71 13.11 -3.03
N TRP A 226 -10.82 13.65 -3.52
CA TRP A 226 -11.12 15.07 -3.32
C TRP A 226 -11.36 15.36 -1.84
N HIS A 227 -10.68 16.37 -1.32
CA HIS A 227 -10.84 16.80 0.07
C HIS A 227 -12.18 17.53 0.22
N VAL A 228 -12.98 17.17 1.22
CA VAL A 228 -14.26 17.84 1.51
C VAL A 228 -14.07 18.75 2.73
N PRO A 229 -14.01 20.08 2.57
CA PRO A 229 -13.84 20.99 3.69
C PRO A 229 -15.00 20.93 4.67
N GLU A 230 -14.72 21.09 5.97
CA GLU A 230 -15.72 21.04 7.04
C GLU A 230 -16.88 22.04 6.84
N GLN A 231 -16.63 23.16 6.17
CA GLN A 231 -17.61 24.20 5.86
C GLN A 231 -18.62 23.80 4.76
N GLN A 232 -18.34 22.73 4.00
CA GLN A 232 -19.14 22.23 2.86
C GLN A 232 -19.90 20.94 3.20
N ASN A 233 -20.06 20.59 4.48
CA ASN A 233 -20.53 19.27 4.94
C ASN A 233 -21.92 18.83 4.44
N ASN A 234 -22.66 19.68 3.72
CA ASN A 234 -23.96 19.36 3.11
C ASN A 234 -24.04 19.61 1.59
N ASP A 235 -23.00 20.17 0.97
CA ASP A 235 -23.01 20.50 -0.46
C ASP A 235 -22.04 19.60 -1.23
N PRO A 236 -22.46 19.01 -2.36
CA PRO A 236 -21.56 18.19 -3.17
C PRO A 236 -20.49 19.07 -3.82
N LEU A 237 -19.26 18.57 -3.91
CA LEU A 237 -18.23 19.18 -4.75
C LEU A 237 -18.65 19.10 -6.22
N VAL A 238 -18.69 20.25 -6.90
CA VAL A 238 -19.15 20.39 -8.30
C VAL A 238 -17.98 20.50 -9.27
N ASP A 239 -18.20 20.16 -10.54
CA ASP A 239 -17.10 20.11 -11.53
C ASP A 239 -16.56 21.51 -11.87
N GLU A 240 -17.41 22.53 -11.79
CA GLU A 240 -17.12 23.92 -12.11
C GLU A 240 -16.10 24.52 -11.14
N LEU A 241 -16.08 24.07 -9.89
CA LEU A 241 -15.13 24.49 -8.86
C LEU A 241 -13.97 23.51 -8.68
N ARG A 242 -13.81 22.52 -9.58
CA ARG A 242 -12.75 21.51 -9.50
C ARG A 242 -11.34 22.11 -9.41
N SER A 243 -11.12 23.27 -10.04
CA SER A 243 -9.85 24.00 -10.01
C SER A 243 -9.57 24.68 -8.67
N TYR A 244 -10.48 24.67 -7.69
CA TYR A 244 -10.29 25.22 -6.35
C TYR A 244 -10.06 24.14 -5.30
N TYR A 245 -10.62 22.95 -5.51
CA TYR A 245 -10.52 21.87 -4.53
C TYR A 245 -9.12 21.26 -4.45
N GLY A 246 -8.75 20.90 -3.22
CA GLY A 246 -7.59 20.07 -2.93
C GLY A 246 -7.91 18.57 -2.92
N LYS A 247 -6.89 17.78 -2.64
CA LYS A 247 -6.97 16.33 -2.49
C LYS A 247 -6.27 15.87 -1.22
N LEU A 248 -6.66 14.70 -0.74
CA LEU A 248 -5.99 13.99 0.35
C LEU A 248 -5.88 12.51 0.04
N PRO A 249 -4.88 11.79 0.60
CA PRO A 249 -4.95 10.33 0.64
C PRO A 249 -6.26 9.90 1.30
N ALA A 250 -6.93 8.89 0.75
CA ALA A 250 -8.25 8.42 1.16
C ALA A 250 -8.29 8.06 2.64
N ALA A 251 -7.21 7.44 3.15
CA ALA A 251 -7.08 7.11 4.57
C ALA A 251 -7.04 8.37 5.44
N VAL A 252 -6.30 9.41 5.01
CA VAL A 252 -6.21 10.69 5.71
C VAL A 252 -7.54 11.42 5.67
N GLU A 253 -8.22 11.46 4.52
CA GLU A 253 -9.58 12.03 4.39
C GLU A 253 -10.57 11.30 5.30
N LEU A 254 -10.49 9.97 5.40
CA LEU A 254 -11.35 9.16 6.26
C LEU A 254 -11.20 9.56 7.74
N PHE A 255 -9.96 9.76 8.20
CA PHE A 255 -9.72 10.21 9.57
C PHE A 255 -10.13 11.68 9.76
N ALA A 256 -9.85 12.54 8.77
CA ALA A 256 -10.22 13.95 8.81
C ALA A 256 -11.73 14.16 8.93
N GLN A 257 -12.51 13.44 8.12
CA GLN A 257 -13.98 13.48 8.14
C GLN A 257 -14.58 12.98 9.48
N ALA A 258 -13.79 12.30 10.31
CA ALA A 258 -14.16 11.81 11.63
C ALA A 258 -13.64 12.72 12.75
N GLY A 259 -13.04 13.87 12.42
CA GLY A 259 -12.59 14.87 13.39
C GLY A 259 -11.12 14.76 13.80
N ALA A 260 -10.31 13.95 13.11
CA ALA A 260 -8.86 13.97 13.28
C ALA A 260 -8.25 15.20 12.58
N LYS A 261 -7.31 15.87 13.24
CA LYS A 261 -6.58 16.98 12.63
C LYS A 261 -5.61 16.46 11.57
N VAL A 262 -5.63 17.07 10.38
CA VAL A 262 -4.66 16.76 9.31
C VAL A 262 -3.35 17.51 9.56
N GLY A 263 -2.23 16.84 9.31
CA GLY A 263 -0.89 17.42 9.44
C GLY A 263 -0.58 18.49 8.39
N GLU A 264 0.30 19.44 8.73
CA GLU A 264 0.69 20.57 7.87
C GLU A 264 1.35 20.13 6.55
N GLU A 265 1.92 18.92 6.50
CA GLU A 265 2.51 18.37 5.28
C GLU A 265 1.49 18.19 4.15
N TYR A 266 0.20 18.09 4.48
CA TYR A 266 -0.87 17.97 3.50
C TYR A 266 -1.51 19.31 3.11
N SER A 267 -1.19 20.42 3.80
CA SER A 267 -1.78 21.74 3.55
C SER A 267 -1.76 22.15 2.07
N ARG A 268 -0.63 21.92 1.40
CA ARG A 268 -0.46 22.20 -0.04
C ARG A 268 -1.34 21.33 -0.93
N VAL A 269 -1.60 20.08 -0.53
CA VAL A 269 -2.42 19.14 -1.30
C VAL A 269 -3.90 19.44 -1.06
N MET A 270 -4.27 19.81 0.17
CA MET A 270 -5.60 20.29 0.56
C MET A 270 -5.95 21.65 -0.03
N ARG A 271 -4.95 22.42 -0.46
CA ARG A 271 -5.08 23.78 -0.98
C ARG A 271 -5.76 24.72 0.02
N GLU A 272 -5.32 24.65 1.27
CA GLU A 272 -5.79 25.54 2.33
C GLU A 272 -5.50 27.03 2.04
N ASP A 273 -4.55 27.31 1.15
CA ASP A 273 -4.22 28.64 0.64
C ASP A 273 -5.22 29.19 -0.39
N VAL A 274 -6.18 28.38 -0.83
CA VAL A 274 -7.18 28.73 -1.84
C VAL A 274 -8.56 28.84 -1.21
N ALA A 275 -9.14 30.04 -1.24
CA ALA A 275 -10.52 30.24 -0.85
C ALA A 275 -11.46 29.63 -1.90
N VAL A 276 -12.29 28.69 -1.48
CA VAL A 276 -13.29 28.04 -2.34
C VAL A 276 -14.53 28.95 -2.45
N PRO A 277 -14.95 29.35 -3.66
CA PRO A 277 -16.20 30.10 -3.85
C PRO A 277 -17.41 29.32 -3.32
N LYS A 278 -18.44 30.04 -2.86
CA LYS A 278 -19.71 29.40 -2.53
C LYS A 278 -20.43 28.94 -3.81
N LEU A 279 -21.41 28.04 -3.67
CA LEU A 279 -22.18 27.55 -4.82
C LEU A 279 -22.95 28.66 -5.57
N ASP A 280 -23.40 29.70 -4.88
CA ASP A 280 -24.04 30.87 -5.52
C ASP A 280 -23.04 31.77 -6.28
N GLU A 281 -21.75 31.66 -5.95
CA GLU A 281 -20.64 32.36 -6.59
C GLU A 281 -19.97 31.53 -7.70
N GLU A 282 -20.44 30.30 -7.94
CA GLU A 282 -19.87 29.37 -8.93
C GLU A 282 -19.72 30.00 -10.33
N LYS A 283 -20.72 30.79 -10.75
CA LYS A 283 -20.70 31.48 -12.06
C LYS A 283 -19.70 32.64 -12.15
N LEU A 284 -19.14 33.06 -11.02
CA LEU A 284 -18.16 34.14 -10.90
C LEU A 284 -16.73 33.61 -10.71
N ALA A 285 -16.59 32.29 -10.52
CA ALA A 285 -15.30 31.62 -10.42
C ALA A 285 -14.55 31.64 -11.77
N VAL A 286 -13.22 31.72 -11.72
CA VAL A 286 -12.32 31.91 -12.88
C VAL A 286 -11.32 30.77 -12.96
#